data_AF-A0A4S1ZBR8-F1
#
_entry.id   AF-A0A4S1ZBR8-F1
#
_cell.length_a   1.000
_cell.length_b   1.000
_cell.length_c   1.000
_cell.angle_alpha   90.00
_cell.angle_beta   90.00
_cell.angle_gamma   90.00
#
_symmetry.space_group_name_H-M   'P 1'
#
loop_
_entity.id
_entity.type
_entity.pdbx_description
1 polymer ?
#
loop_
_entity_poly.entity_id
_entity_poly.type
_entity_poly.pdbx_seq_one_letter_code
_entity_poly.pdbx_strand_id
1 'polypeptide(L)'
;MNLPTCNLKFLLTDEMILRAAAIFDLDEATLRRLNDMALLNTEYIRNAIIIRDYEKLTKGLLYLAQDNKAYTYSEIRQAIAKKYRVTPEQVSRQVSSKTKKGLFYCKECGKIMKEAEWKRTGGVCSSCFVDQIEM
;
A
#
# COMPACT_ATOMS: atom_id res chain seq x y z
N MET A 1 14.10 -16.87 -26.63
CA MET A 1 12.90 -16.03 -26.54
C MET A 1 12.56 -15.85 -25.07
N ASN A 2 12.80 -14.66 -24.51
CA ASN A 2 12.42 -14.35 -23.14
C ASN A 2 10.93 -14.03 -23.13
N LEU A 3 10.13 -14.94 -22.57
CA LEU A 3 8.72 -14.65 -22.27
C LEU A 3 8.68 -13.49 -21.27
N PRO A 4 7.90 -12.43 -21.53
CA PRO A 4 7.68 -11.40 -20.53
C PRO A 4 7.03 -12.08 -19.32
N THR A 5 7.64 -11.91 -18.15
CA THR A 5 7.06 -12.34 -16.88
C THR A 5 5.71 -11.64 -16.74
N CYS A 6 4.65 -12.38 -17.03
CA CYS A 6 3.28 -11.91 -16.87
C CYS A 6 3.12 -11.63 -15.38
N ASN A 7 3.22 -10.35 -15.01
CA ASN A 7 2.96 -9.86 -13.67
C ASN A 7 1.49 -10.14 -13.43
N LEU A 8 1.17 -11.32 -12.90
CA LEU A 8 -0.16 -11.66 -12.42
C LEU A 8 -0.48 -10.60 -11.37
N LYS A 9 -1.18 -9.54 -11.78
CA LYS A 9 -1.78 -8.58 -10.87
C LYS A 9 -2.81 -9.38 -10.08
N PHE A 10 -2.37 -9.94 -8.95
CA PHE A 10 -3.25 -10.68 -8.06
C PHE A 10 -4.36 -9.73 -7.66
N LEU A 11 -5.57 -10.02 -8.13
CA LEU A 11 -6.78 -9.38 -7.67
C LEU A 11 -6.84 -9.52 -6.15
N LEU A 12 -7.36 -8.49 -5.49
CA LEU A 12 -7.64 -8.56 -4.07
C LEU A 12 -8.76 -9.58 -3.84
N THR A 13 -8.62 -10.37 -2.77
CA THR A 13 -9.72 -11.23 -2.29
C THR A 13 -10.81 -10.38 -1.65
N ASP A 14 -12.01 -10.92 -1.50
CA ASP A 14 -13.13 -10.21 -0.85
C ASP A 14 -12.77 -9.70 0.54
N GLU A 15 -12.09 -10.51 1.36
CA GLU A 15 -11.61 -10.09 2.68
C GLU A 15 -10.68 -8.87 2.58
N MET A 16 -9.78 -8.85 1.60
CA MET A 16 -8.86 -7.73 1.41
C MET A 16 -9.58 -6.47 0.92
N ILE A 17 -10.61 -6.61 0.10
CA ILE A 17 -11.42 -5.48 -0.39
C ILE A 17 -12.17 -4.81 0.77
N LEU A 18 -12.86 -5.61 1.60
CA LEU A 18 -13.57 -5.09 2.79
C LEU A 18 -12.62 -4.33 3.72
N ARG A 19 -11.43 -4.88 3.91
CA ARG A 19 -10.41 -4.27 4.78
C ARG A 19 -9.79 -3.04 4.14
N ALA A 20 -9.61 -3.02 2.83
CA ALA A 20 -9.16 -1.84 2.09
C ALA A 20 -10.19 -0.72 2.18
N ALA A 21 -11.48 -1.02 2.00
CA ALA A 21 -12.58 -0.07 2.16
C ALA A 21 -12.53 0.61 3.54
N ALA A 22 -12.37 -0.20 4.61
CA ALA A 22 -12.24 0.31 5.97
C ALA A 22 -10.94 1.10 6.24
N ILE A 23 -9.83 0.77 5.59
CA ILE A 23 -8.54 1.46 5.78
C ILE A 23 -8.52 2.81 5.06
N PHE A 24 -9.08 2.87 3.85
CA PHE A 24 -9.02 4.04 2.98
C PHE A 24 -10.29 4.90 3.03
N ASP A 25 -11.30 4.48 3.80
CA ASP A 25 -12.62 5.12 3.88
C ASP A 25 -13.27 5.27 2.49
N LEU A 26 -13.29 4.17 1.75
CA LEU A 26 -13.80 4.10 0.39
C LEU A 26 -14.99 3.13 0.31
N ASP A 27 -15.89 3.42 -0.62
CA ASP A 27 -17.02 2.55 -0.93
C ASP A 27 -16.56 1.19 -1.50
N GLU A 28 -17.13 0.12 -0.95
CA GLU A 28 -16.79 -1.26 -1.32
C GLU A 28 -17.16 -1.58 -2.77
N ALA A 29 -18.32 -1.13 -3.24
CA ALA A 29 -18.79 -1.43 -4.60
C ALA A 29 -17.85 -0.80 -5.64
N THR A 30 -17.35 0.40 -5.36
CA THR A 30 -16.35 1.08 -6.17
C THR A 30 -15.03 0.31 -6.18
N LEU A 31 -14.52 -0.10 -5.02
CA LEU A 31 -13.28 -0.90 -4.93
C LEU A 31 -13.40 -2.24 -5.66
N ARG A 32 -14.55 -2.93 -5.57
CA ARG A 32 -14.80 -4.19 -6.29
C ARG A 32 -14.71 -4.00 -7.79
N ARG A 33 -15.41 -3.00 -8.33
CA ARG A 33 -15.37 -2.69 -9.77
C ARG A 33 -13.95 -2.39 -10.24
N LEU A 34 -13.20 -1.57 -9.48
CA LEU A 34 -11.82 -1.25 -9.82
C LEU A 34 -10.88 -2.47 -9.73
N ASN A 35 -11.15 -3.37 -8.78
CA ASN A 35 -10.43 -4.63 -8.64
C ASN A 35 -10.69 -5.52 -9.85
N ASP A 36 -11.96 -5.72 -10.24
CA ASP A 36 -12.35 -6.55 -11.39
C ASP A 36 -11.75 -6.04 -12.70
N MET A 37 -11.57 -4.71 -12.82
CA MET A 37 -10.88 -4.07 -13.95
C MET A 37 -9.33 -4.10 -13.86
N ALA A 38 -8.76 -4.70 -12.82
CA ALA A 38 -7.31 -4.74 -12.53
C ALA A 38 -6.64 -3.34 -12.50
N LEU A 39 -7.40 -2.32 -12.09
CA LEU A 39 -6.95 -0.92 -12.00
C LEU A 39 -6.35 -0.58 -10.63
N LEU A 40 -6.60 -1.41 -9.61
CA LEU A 40 -6.04 -1.20 -8.29
C LEU A 40 -4.54 -1.53 -8.24
N ASN A 41 -3.80 -0.74 -7.45
CA ASN A 41 -2.46 -1.12 -7.02
C ASN A 41 -2.56 -2.14 -5.88
N THR A 42 -2.73 -3.41 -6.24
CA THR A 42 -3.01 -4.49 -5.28
C THR A 42 -1.84 -4.77 -4.34
N GLU A 43 -0.59 -4.51 -4.78
CA GLU A 43 0.59 -4.57 -3.94
C GLU A 43 0.56 -3.50 -2.84
N TYR A 44 0.29 -2.24 -3.23
CA TYR A 44 0.17 -1.14 -2.27
C TYR A 44 -0.92 -1.40 -1.23
N ILE A 45 -2.09 -1.84 -1.69
CA ILE A 45 -3.22 -2.14 -0.80
C ILE A 45 -2.88 -3.30 0.15
N ARG A 46 -2.26 -4.38 -0.35
CA ARG A 46 -1.79 -5.49 0.49
C ARG A 46 -0.79 -5.02 1.54
N ASN A 47 0.16 -4.17 1.16
CA ASN A 47 1.16 -3.61 2.07
C ASN A 47 0.48 -2.77 3.18
N ALA A 48 -0.50 -1.93 2.82
CA ALA A 48 -1.26 -1.14 3.79
C ALA A 48 -2.02 -2.02 4.79
N ILE A 49 -2.65 -3.09 4.31
CA ILE A 49 -3.35 -4.08 5.15
C ILE A 49 -2.37 -4.77 6.12
N ILE A 50 -1.20 -5.19 5.64
CA ILE A 50 -0.16 -5.84 6.47
C ILE A 50 0.34 -4.88 7.55
N ILE A 51 0.62 -3.62 7.20
CA ILE A 51 1.06 -2.60 8.15
C ILE A 51 -0.01 -2.37 9.21
N ARG A 52 -1.29 -2.29 8.82
CA ARG A 52 -2.41 -2.09 9.76
C ARG A 52 -2.56 -3.27 10.73
N ASP A 53 -2.42 -4.50 10.26
CA ASP A 53 -2.44 -5.68 11.14
C ASP A 53 -1.26 -5.72 12.10
N TYR A 54 -0.07 -5.41 11.60
CA TYR A 54 1.11 -5.29 12.44
C TYR A 54 0.91 -4.21 13.51
N GLU A 55 0.42 -3.04 13.12
CA GLU A 55 0.10 -1.98 14.07
C GLU A 55 -0.98 -2.38 15.07
N LYS A 56 -2.03 -3.11 14.67
CA LYS A 56 -3.05 -3.57 15.60
C LYS A 56 -2.47 -4.52 16.65
N LEU A 57 -1.63 -5.46 16.23
CA LEU A 57 -0.98 -6.43 17.12
C LEU A 57 0.12 -5.80 17.98
N THR A 58 0.76 -4.73 17.51
CA THR A 58 1.85 -4.05 18.23
C THR A 58 1.43 -2.82 19.03
N LYS A 59 0.43 -2.04 18.59
CA LYS A 59 -0.31 -1.11 19.48
C LYS A 59 -1.06 -1.92 20.53
N GLY A 60 -1.50 -3.13 20.16
CA GLY A 60 -1.91 -4.17 21.08
C GLY A 60 -0.87 -4.50 22.15
N LEU A 61 0.45 -4.31 21.96
CA LEU A 61 1.43 -4.51 23.05
C LEU A 61 1.26 -3.52 24.22
N LEU A 62 0.58 -2.39 24.03
CA LEU A 62 0.12 -1.52 25.12
C LEU A 62 -1.18 -2.05 25.79
N TYR A 63 -1.99 -2.82 25.06
CA TYR A 63 -3.24 -3.45 25.55
C TYR A 63 -3.08 -4.91 26.00
N LEU A 64 -1.99 -5.59 25.65
CA LEU A 64 -1.61 -6.95 26.05
C LEU A 64 -1.14 -7.00 27.52
N ALA A 65 -1.11 -5.85 28.20
CA ALA A 65 -1.15 -5.83 29.66
C ALA A 65 -2.47 -6.39 30.23
N GLN A 66 -3.55 -6.45 29.43
CA GLN A 66 -4.86 -6.95 29.88
C GLN A 66 -5.13 -8.41 29.51
N ASP A 67 -4.38 -9.01 28.59
CA ASP A 67 -4.57 -10.39 28.16
C ASP A 67 -3.20 -11.08 28.27
N ASN A 68 -3.07 -12.05 29.18
CA ASN A 68 -1.85 -12.71 29.71
C ASN A 68 -0.93 -13.41 28.67
N LYS A 69 -0.94 -13.00 27.39
CA LYS A 69 -0.12 -13.53 26.32
C LYS A 69 0.85 -12.47 25.84
N ALA A 70 2.04 -12.48 26.43
CA ALA A 70 3.16 -11.69 25.96
C ALA A 70 3.69 -12.29 24.65
N TYR A 71 3.36 -11.67 23.51
CA TYR A 71 3.95 -12.01 22.22
C TYR A 71 5.15 -11.09 21.93
N THR A 72 6.20 -11.65 21.35
CA THR A 72 7.34 -10.87 20.87
C THR A 72 7.06 -10.26 19.50
N TYR A 73 7.75 -9.16 19.16
CA TYR A 73 7.71 -8.58 17.81
C TYR A 73 8.14 -9.57 16.71
N SER A 74 8.91 -10.62 17.05
CA SER A 74 9.32 -11.66 16.11
C SER A 74 8.16 -12.61 15.80
N GLU A 75 7.47 -13.09 16.84
CA GLU A 75 6.30 -13.96 16.69
C GLU A 75 5.15 -13.27 15.93
N ILE A 76 4.93 -11.98 16.20
CA ILE A 76 3.96 -11.17 15.44
C ILE A 76 4.34 -11.14 13.95
N ARG A 77 5.62 -10.93 13.62
CA ARG A 77 6.08 -10.92 12.23
C ARG A 77 5.89 -12.27 11.56
N GLN A 78 6.21 -13.37 12.24
CA GLN A 78 6.02 -14.72 11.72
C GLN A 78 4.54 -15.06 11.51
N ALA A 79 3.66 -14.67 12.44
CA ALA A 79 2.22 -14.89 12.31
C ALA A 79 1.63 -14.15 11.11
N ILE A 80 2.01 -12.88 10.92
CA ILE A 80 1.60 -12.08 9.75
C ILE A 80 2.16 -12.68 8.46
N ALA A 81 3.45 -13.04 8.45
CA ALA A 81 4.10 -13.68 7.31
C ALA A 81 3.33 -14.93 6.85
N LYS A 82 2.95 -15.80 7.80
CA LYS A 82 2.14 -16.99 7.54
C LYS A 82 0.75 -16.64 7.00
N LYS A 83 0.06 -15.66 7.58
CA LYS A 83 -1.30 -15.23 7.15
C LYS A 83 -1.31 -14.74 5.70
N TYR A 84 -0.31 -13.94 5.31
CA TYR A 84 -0.25 -13.33 3.98
C TYR A 84 0.61 -14.09 2.97
N ARG A 85 1.16 -15.24 3.35
CA ARG A 85 2.08 -16.05 2.52
C ARG A 85 3.26 -15.23 2.00
N VAL A 86 3.83 -14.40 2.87
CA VAL A 86 5.03 -13.59 2.62
C VAL A 86 6.13 -14.00 3.59
N THR A 87 7.38 -13.58 3.37
CA THR A 87 8.47 -13.87 4.30
C THR A 87 8.49 -12.88 5.48
N PRO A 88 9.02 -13.27 6.66
CA PRO A 88 9.20 -12.36 7.79
C PRO A 88 10.05 -11.12 7.46
N GLU A 89 10.99 -11.24 6.52
CA GLU A 89 11.81 -10.12 6.03
C GLU A 89 10.99 -9.15 5.19
N GLN A 90 10.05 -9.65 4.36
CA GLN A 90 9.12 -8.80 3.61
C GLN A 90 8.23 -8.01 4.55
N VAL A 91 7.68 -8.66 5.59
CA VAL A 91 6.92 -7.98 6.65
C VAL A 91 7.79 -6.92 7.33
N SER A 92 9.01 -7.29 7.73
CA SER A 92 9.96 -6.36 8.36
C SER A 92 10.25 -5.15 7.48
N ARG A 93 10.45 -5.33 6.17
CA ARG A 93 10.67 -4.24 5.21
C ARG A 93 9.44 -3.35 5.10
N GLN A 94 8.24 -3.92 5.00
CA GLN A 94 6.97 -3.17 4.90
C GLN A 94 6.71 -2.31 6.16
N VAL A 95 6.94 -2.86 7.35
CA VAL A 95 6.68 -2.16 8.62
C VAL A 95 7.79 -1.20 9.04
N SER A 96 9.06 -1.49 8.68
CA SER A 96 10.19 -0.58 8.89
C SER A 96 10.18 0.60 7.91
N SER A 97 9.55 0.43 6.75
CA SER A 97 9.31 1.52 5.80
C SER A 97 8.21 2.48 6.24
N LYS A 98 8.25 2.95 7.50
CA LYS A 98 7.47 4.11 8.00
C LYS A 98 7.66 5.40 7.18
N THR A 99 8.50 5.36 6.14
CA THR A 99 8.80 6.47 5.24
C THR A 99 9.10 5.95 3.85
N LYS A 100 8.08 5.57 3.07
CA LYS A 100 8.23 5.51 1.61
C LYS A 100 7.11 6.27 0.93
N LYS A 101 7.43 7.56 0.75
CA LYS A 101 6.99 8.51 -0.29
C LYS A 101 5.54 8.33 -0.70
N GLY A 102 4.69 9.27 -0.30
CA GLY A 102 3.36 9.41 -0.90
C GLY A 102 3.47 9.29 -2.42
N LEU A 103 2.55 8.56 -3.04
CA LEU A 103 2.49 8.53 -4.50
C LEU A 103 2.18 9.96 -4.95
N PHE A 104 3.14 10.60 -5.61
CA PHE A 104 2.96 11.95 -6.13
C PHE A 104 2.39 11.85 -7.55
N TYR A 105 1.24 12.48 -7.77
CA TYR A 105 0.56 12.49 -9.06
C TYR A 105 0.52 13.91 -9.62
N CYS A 106 0.57 14.01 -10.95
CA CYS A 106 0.29 15.23 -11.66
C CYS A 106 -1.17 15.62 -11.47
N LYS A 107 -1.43 16.87 -11.13
CA LYS A 107 -2.79 17.41 -10.98
C LYS A 107 -3.57 17.45 -12.31
N GLU A 108 -2.88 17.63 -13.44
CA GLU A 108 -3.49 17.75 -14.77
C GLU A 108 -3.78 16.39 -15.42
N CYS A 109 -2.77 15.51 -15.47
CA CYS A 109 -2.84 14.28 -16.26
C CYS A 109 -2.78 12.99 -15.42
N GLY A 110 -2.70 13.09 -14.10
CA GLY A 110 -2.65 11.94 -13.20
C GLY A 110 -1.36 11.11 -13.27
N LYS A 111 -0.37 11.52 -14.07
CA LYS A 111 0.91 10.81 -14.20
C LYS A 111 1.64 10.71 -12.86
N ILE A 112 2.17 9.53 -12.54
CA ILE A 112 2.99 9.31 -11.34
C ILE A 112 4.36 10.01 -11.52
N MET A 113 4.78 10.71 -10.47
CA MET A 113 5.99 11.52 -10.44
C MET A 113 6.85 11.22 -9.23
N LYS A 114 8.12 11.65 -9.31
CA LYS A 114 9.00 11.66 -8.15
C LYS A 114 8.63 12.84 -7.25
N GLU A 115 8.82 12.68 -5.95
CA GLU A 115 8.63 13.76 -4.96
C GLU A 115 9.36 15.06 -5.33
N ALA A 116 10.60 14.94 -5.79
CA ALA A 116 11.41 16.08 -6.20
C ALA A 116 10.81 16.82 -7.39
N GLU A 117 10.22 16.09 -8.34
CA GLU A 117 9.51 16.68 -9.48
C GLU A 117 8.24 17.38 -9.00
N TRP A 118 7.39 16.70 -8.22
CA TRP A 118 6.14 17.24 -7.69
C TRP A 118 6.36 18.52 -6.87
N LYS A 119 7.41 18.56 -6.04
CA LYS A 119 7.79 19.76 -5.27
C LYS A 119 8.26 20.92 -6.16
N ARG A 120 9.04 20.64 -7.21
CA ARG A 120 9.59 21.65 -8.12
C ARG A 120 8.51 22.34 -8.95
N THR A 121 7.53 21.58 -9.43
CA THR A 121 6.50 22.04 -10.37
C THR A 121 5.15 22.31 -9.72
N GLY A 122 5.08 22.34 -8.37
CA GLY A 122 3.82 22.58 -7.65
C GLY A 122 2.75 21.49 -7.85
N GLY A 123 3.16 20.29 -8.25
CA GLY A 123 2.28 19.15 -8.48
C GLY A 123 1.86 18.93 -9.93
N VAL A 124 2.54 19.53 -10.90
CA VAL A 124 2.30 19.34 -12.34
C VAL A 124 3.47 18.56 -12.97
N CYS A 125 3.24 17.60 -13.87
CA CYS A 125 4.38 16.88 -14.47
C CYS A 125 5.17 17.78 -15.41
N SER A 126 6.43 17.43 -15.63
CA SER A 126 7.31 18.24 -16.47
C SER A 126 6.71 18.48 -17.86
N SER A 127 5.95 17.54 -18.42
CA SER A 127 5.24 17.73 -19.71
C SER A 127 4.18 18.81 -19.62
N CYS A 128 3.23 18.69 -18.68
CA CYS A 128 2.15 19.68 -18.51
C CYS A 128 2.66 21.03 -18.00
N PHE A 129 3.82 21.05 -17.33
CA PHE A 129 4.47 22.28 -16.90
C PHE A 129 5.04 23.07 -18.08
N VAL A 130 5.47 22.42 -19.17
CA VAL A 130 5.89 23.12 -20.40
C VAL A 130 4.74 23.94 -20.98
N ASP A 131 3.53 23.38 -20.97
CA ASP A 131 2.34 24.05 -21.51
C ASP A 131 1.95 25.31 -20.71
N GLN A 132 2.47 25.47 -19.49
CA GLN A 132 2.24 26.64 -18.62
C GLN A 132 3.34 27.71 -18.74
N ILE A 133 4.41 27.44 -19.49
CA ILE A 133 5.46 28.42 -19.73
C ILE A 133 4.98 29.35 -20.84
N GLU A 134 4.52 30.55 -20.46
CA GLU A 134 4.28 31.62 -21.41
C GLU A 134 5.62 32.11 -21.97
N MET A 135 5.70 32.17 -23.29
CA MET A 135 6.81 32.76 -24.05
C MET A 135 6.42 34.10 -24.63
#